data_AF-A0A2V6C6F4-F1
#
_entry.id   AF-A0A2V6C6F4-F1
#
_cell.length_a   1.000
_cell.length_b   1.000
_cell.length_c   1.000
_cell.angle_alpha   90.00
_cell.angle_beta   90.00
_cell.angle_gamma   90.00
#
_symmetry.space_group_name_H-M   'P 1'
#
loop_
_entity.id
_entity.type
_entity.pdbx_description
1 polymer ?
#
loop_
_entity_poly.entity_id
_entity_poly.type
_entity_poly.pdbx_seq_one_letter_code
_entity_poly.pdbx_strand_id
1 'polypeptide(L)'
;MTEEPYRWLEAIGNRREYVREQLKGGSPVFAASLPDGILLLGVGTGHSKVFELFDRHAIAGLGHPADIEKIRQAAIDAAHLEAFNRAPEDVSLRRLVGFGLSPQLKTNFEQIFSAPF
;
A
#
# COMPACT_ATOMS: atom_id res chain seq x y z
N MET A 1 34.23 6.71 -10.78
CA MET A 1 33.15 5.89 -11.41
C MET A 1 32.93 4.53 -10.74
N THR A 2 33.66 4.16 -9.68
CA THR A 2 33.52 2.87 -8.96
C THR A 2 32.62 2.93 -7.71
N GLU A 3 32.20 4.11 -7.26
CA GLU A 3 31.39 4.28 -6.04
C GLU A 3 29.87 4.19 -6.28
N GLU A 4 29.40 4.33 -7.53
CA GLU A 4 27.96 4.37 -7.83
C GLU A 4 27.19 3.11 -7.39
N PRO A 5 27.71 1.88 -7.58
CA PRO A 5 27.02 0.68 -7.10
C PRO A 5 26.89 0.65 -5.58
N TYR A 6 27.91 1.15 -4.86
CA TYR A 6 27.91 1.16 -3.39
C TYR A 6 26.92 2.17 -2.83
N ARG A 7 26.86 3.38 -3.43
CA ARG A 7 25.89 4.41 -3.07
C ARG A 7 24.45 3.97 -3.33
N TRP A 8 24.21 3.22 -4.41
CA TRP A 8 22.90 2.64 -4.68
C TRP A 8 22.50 1.61 -3.61
N LEU A 9 23.41 0.68 -3.26
CA LEU A 9 23.14 -0.32 -2.23
C LEU A 9 22.86 0.31 -0.86
N GLU A 10 23.64 1.32 -0.49
CA GLU A 10 23.42 2.07 0.76
C GLU A 10 22.09 2.81 0.75
N ALA A 11 21.73 3.46 -0.37
CA ALA A 11 20.45 4.12 -0.53
C ALA A 11 19.27 3.15 -0.38
N ILE A 12 19.33 1.98 -1.02
CA ILE A 12 18.31 0.93 -0.86
C ILE A 12 18.25 0.43 0.60
N GLY A 13 19.41 0.28 1.25
CA GLY A 13 19.51 -0.07 2.66
C GLY A 13 18.79 0.94 3.57
N ASN A 14 19.07 2.23 3.38
CA ASN A 14 18.45 3.32 4.15
C ASN A 14 16.93 3.37 3.95
N ARG A 15 16.45 3.13 2.73
CA ARG A 15 15.01 3.09 2.43
C ARG A 15 14.30 1.93 3.11
N ARG A 16 14.90 0.74 3.08
CA ARG A 16 14.37 -0.42 3.80
C ARG A 16 14.25 -0.13 5.29
N GLU A 17 15.27 0.50 5.88
CA GLU A 17 15.27 0.83 7.30
C GLU A 17 14.22 1.90 7.63
N TYR A 18 14.08 2.93 6.79
CA TYR A 18 13.00 3.91 6.92
C TYR A 18 11.61 3.23 6.95
N VAL A 19 11.31 2.36 5.97
CA VAL A 19 10.02 1.65 5.92
C VAL A 19 9.83 0.79 7.18
N ARG A 20 10.87 0.07 7.62
CA ARG A 20 10.82 -0.75 8.83
C ARG A 20 10.48 0.07 10.06
N GLU A 21 11.12 1.23 10.26
CA GLU A 21 10.85 2.09 11.41
C GLU A 21 9.44 2.67 11.37
N GLN A 22 8.93 3.07 10.19
CA GLN A 22 7.54 3.51 10.05
C GLN A 22 6.53 2.40 10.41
N LEU A 23 6.80 1.16 9.98
CA LEU A 23 5.93 0.02 10.32
C LEU A 23 5.99 -0.32 11.81
N LYS A 24 7.18 -0.27 12.42
CA LYS A 24 7.39 -0.58 13.84
C LYS A 24 6.71 0.41 14.78
N GLY A 25 6.69 1.69 14.41
CA GLY A 25 6.01 2.75 15.17
C GLY A 25 4.49 2.82 14.94
N GLY A 26 3.97 2.12 13.93
CA GLY A 26 2.55 2.15 13.59
C GLY A 26 1.68 1.34 14.55
N SER A 27 0.48 1.85 14.87
CA SER A 27 -0.49 1.08 15.63
C SER A 27 -1.04 -0.11 14.81
N PRO A 28 -1.31 -1.27 15.43
CA PRO A 28 -1.61 -2.50 14.69
C PRO A 28 -2.95 -2.43 13.94
N VAL A 29 -3.06 -3.28 12.92
CA VAL A 29 -4.27 -3.53 12.15
C VAL A 29 -4.50 -5.03 12.10
N PHE A 30 -5.75 -5.46 12.23
CA PHE A 30 -6.17 -6.84 12.20
C PHE A 30 -7.14 -7.09 11.06
N ALA A 31 -7.04 -8.27 10.47
CA ALA A 31 -7.97 -8.78 9.47
C ALA A 31 -8.35 -10.22 9.84
N ALA A 32 -9.65 -10.52 9.85
CA ALA A 32 -10.16 -11.86 10.11
C ALA A 32 -11.27 -12.20 9.11
N SER A 33 -11.19 -13.40 8.53
CA SER A 33 -12.30 -13.94 7.75
C SER A 33 -13.34 -14.54 8.69
N LEU A 34 -14.60 -14.19 8.46
CA LEU A 34 -15.78 -14.64 9.17
C LEU A 34 -16.75 -15.29 8.16
N PRO A 35 -17.74 -16.08 8.61
CA PRO A 35 -18.72 -16.69 7.71
C PRO A 35 -19.43 -15.68 6.80
N ASP A 36 -19.75 -14.50 7.32
CA ASP A 36 -20.48 -13.46 6.59
C ASP A 36 -19.58 -12.46 5.85
N GLY A 37 -18.25 -12.61 5.90
CA GLY A 37 -17.33 -11.69 5.23
C GLY A 37 -15.97 -11.53 5.89
N ILE A 38 -15.47 -10.29 5.93
CA ILE A 38 -14.15 -9.96 6.47
C ILE A 38 -14.31 -8.83 7.50
N LEU A 39 -13.77 -9.04 8.71
CA LEU A 39 -13.60 -7.99 9.69
C LEU A 39 -12.22 -7.35 9.52
N LEU A 40 -12.20 -6.04 9.29
CA LEU A 40 -10.99 -5.21 9.32
C LEU A 40 -11.06 -4.29 10.55
N LEU A 41 -10.01 -4.29 11.37
CA LEU A 41 -9.95 -3.52 12.60
C LEU A 41 -8.62 -2.76 12.69
N GLY A 42 -8.67 -1.44 12.73
CA GLY A 42 -7.52 -0.59 13.06
C GLY A 42 -7.50 -0.25 14.55
N VAL A 43 -6.34 -0.33 15.20
CA VAL A 43 -6.16 0.10 16.59
C VAL A 43 -5.59 1.51 16.65
N GLY A 44 -6.06 2.33 17.58
CA GLY A 44 -5.49 3.65 17.88
C GLY A 44 -6.53 4.76 17.91
N THR A 45 -6.08 5.93 18.36
CA THR A 45 -6.88 7.16 18.41
C THR A 45 -6.32 8.14 17.39
N GLY A 46 -7.00 8.37 16.28
CA GLY A 46 -6.50 9.23 15.20
C GLY A 46 -7.16 8.96 13.86
N HIS A 47 -6.39 9.13 12.78
CA HIS A 47 -6.87 8.88 11.41
C HIS A 47 -7.33 7.44 11.22
N SER A 48 -8.35 7.25 10.38
CA SER A 48 -8.81 5.91 10.02
C SER A 48 -7.65 5.11 9.43
N LYS A 49 -7.69 3.81 9.67
CA LYS A 49 -6.73 2.84 9.12
C LYS A 49 -7.39 1.82 8.22
N VAL A 50 -8.72 1.88 8.10
CA VAL A 50 -9.56 0.96 7.36
C VAL A 50 -10.42 1.79 6.41
N PHE A 51 -10.41 1.43 5.14
CA PHE A 51 -11.07 2.20 4.10
C PHE A 51 -11.73 1.27 3.10
N GLU A 52 -12.91 1.66 2.64
CA GLU A 52 -13.52 1.09 1.45
C GLU A 52 -12.71 1.50 0.20
N LEU A 53 -12.57 0.57 -0.73
CA LEU A 53 -11.95 0.81 -2.04
C LEU A 53 -12.96 0.72 -3.18
N PHE A 54 -13.83 -0.30 -3.11
CA PHE A 54 -14.82 -0.64 -4.14
C PHE A 54 -15.88 -1.58 -3.54
N ASP A 55 -16.93 -1.90 -4.29
CA ASP A 55 -18.13 -2.64 -3.83
C ASP A 55 -17.88 -3.83 -2.89
N ARG A 56 -16.83 -4.61 -3.15
CA ARG A 56 -16.45 -5.80 -2.36
C ARG A 56 -14.98 -5.78 -1.92
N HIS A 57 -14.39 -4.60 -1.88
CA HIS A 57 -12.96 -4.41 -1.64
C HIS A 57 -12.73 -3.31 -0.62
N ALA A 58 -11.88 -3.61 0.36
CA ALA A 58 -11.43 -2.67 1.36
C ALA A 58 -9.93 -2.84 1.59
N ILE A 59 -9.29 -1.80 2.10
CA ILE A 59 -7.89 -1.80 2.51
C ILE A 59 -7.78 -1.42 3.98
N ALA A 60 -6.81 -2.03 4.65
CA ALA A 60 -6.39 -1.57 5.95
C ALA A 60 -4.86 -1.47 6.02
N GLY A 61 -4.34 -0.39 6.61
CA GLY A 61 -2.94 0.01 6.49
C GLY A 61 -2.26 0.27 7.84
N LEU A 62 -1.01 -0.19 7.95
CA LEU A 62 -0.08 0.07 9.04
C LEU A 62 1.08 0.93 8.50
N GLY A 63 1.54 1.90 9.29
CA GLY A 63 2.67 2.75 8.94
C GLY A 63 2.32 4.23 9.03
N HIS A 64 3.05 5.04 8.27
CA HIS A 64 2.87 6.49 8.22
C HIS A 64 1.53 6.87 7.55
N PRO A 65 0.69 7.74 8.15
CA PRO A 65 -0.64 8.05 7.61
C PRO A 65 -0.64 8.57 6.17
N ALA A 66 0.34 9.42 5.81
CA ALA A 66 0.41 9.98 4.46
C ALA A 66 0.74 8.92 3.40
N ASP A 67 1.47 7.88 3.77
CA ASP A 67 1.88 6.82 2.84
C ASP A 67 0.72 5.85 2.62
N ILE A 68 0.01 5.48 3.70
CA ILE A 68 -1.25 4.74 3.63
C ILE A 68 -2.26 5.45 2.72
N GLU A 69 -2.37 6.78 2.84
CA GLU A 69 -3.29 7.57 2.04
C GLU A 69 -2.92 7.59 0.54
N LYS A 70 -1.63 7.67 0.20
CA LYS A 70 -1.17 7.54 -1.20
C LYS A 70 -1.48 6.16 -1.76
N ILE A 71 -1.25 5.09 -0.99
CA ILE A 71 -1.59 3.72 -1.40
C ILE A 71 -3.10 3.58 -1.59
N ARG A 72 -3.91 4.15 -0.68
CA ARG A 72 -5.36 4.16 -0.79
C ARG A 72 -5.83 4.82 -2.07
N GLN A 73 -5.30 6.01 -2.39
CA GLN A 73 -5.65 6.72 -3.61
C GLN A 73 -5.26 5.90 -4.87
N ALA A 74 -4.04 5.36 -4.91
CA ALA A 74 -3.60 4.51 -6.02
C ALA A 74 -4.47 3.25 -6.19
N ALA A 75 -4.93 2.65 -5.09
CA ALA A 75 -5.82 1.49 -5.12
C ALA A 75 -7.22 1.84 -5.64
N ILE A 76 -7.77 2.98 -5.21
CA ILE A 76 -9.06 3.49 -5.69
C ILE A 76 -8.98 3.78 -7.18
N ASP A 77 -7.96 4.50 -7.62
CA ASP A 77 -7.77 4.85 -9.03
C ASP A 77 -7.65 3.58 -9.89
N ALA A 78 -6.89 2.58 -9.43
CA ALA A 78 -6.77 1.30 -10.12
C ALA A 78 -8.11 0.56 -10.22
N ALA A 79 -8.90 0.52 -9.14
CA ALA A 79 -10.20 -0.13 -9.13
C ALA A 79 -11.22 0.54 -10.05
N HIS A 80 -11.29 1.86 -10.01
CA HIS A 80 -12.22 2.62 -10.86
C HIS A 80 -11.80 2.56 -12.32
N LEU A 81 -10.50 2.60 -12.61
CA LEU A 81 -10.00 2.43 -13.98
C LEU A 81 -10.29 1.02 -14.52
N GLU A 82 -10.17 0.00 -13.69
CA GLU A 82 -10.51 -1.37 -14.07
C GLU A 82 -12.01 -1.54 -14.35
N ALA A 83 -12.86 -1.04 -13.45
CA ALA A 83 -14.30 -1.06 -13.61
C ALA A 83 -14.75 -0.30 -14.87
N PHE A 84 -14.16 0.87 -15.12
CA PHE A 84 -14.47 1.71 -16.28
C PHE A 84 -14.10 1.05 -17.61
N ASN A 85 -12.92 0.44 -17.69
CA ASN A 85 -12.45 -0.22 -18.91
C ASN A 85 -13.14 -1.56 -19.18
N ARG A 86 -13.83 -2.11 -18.17
CA ARG A 86 -14.49 -3.42 -18.23
C ARG A 86 -15.88 -3.29 -17.61
N ALA A 87 -16.09 -3.91 -16.47
CA ALA A 87 -17.31 -3.81 -15.68
C ALA A 87 -16.97 -3.82 -14.18
N PRO A 88 -17.82 -3.26 -13.31
CA PRO A 88 -17.61 -3.28 -11.85
C PRO A 88 -17.35 -4.69 -11.28
N GLU A 89 -18.04 -5.70 -11.80
CA GLU A 89 -17.91 -7.10 -11.40
C GLU A 89 -16.56 -7.75 -11.76
N ASP A 90 -15.81 -7.16 -12.69
CA ASP A 90 -14.49 -7.65 -13.09
C ASP A 90 -13.35 -7.17 -12.17
N VAL A 91 -13.63 -6.20 -11.30
CA VAL A 91 -12.65 -5.70 -10.32
C VAL A 91 -12.29 -6.83 -9.37
N SER A 92 -11.01 -7.19 -9.31
CA SER A 92 -10.54 -8.30 -8.47
C SER A 92 -9.24 -7.97 -7.74
N LEU A 93 -9.11 -8.43 -6.49
CA LEU A 93 -7.89 -8.26 -5.70
C LEU A 93 -6.63 -8.70 -6.44
N ARG A 94 -6.71 -9.79 -7.21
CA ARG A 94 -5.56 -10.28 -8.00
C ARG A 94 -5.04 -9.22 -8.96
N ARG A 95 -5.93 -8.48 -9.61
CA ARG A 95 -5.57 -7.46 -10.61
C ARG A 95 -5.17 -6.15 -9.93
N LEU A 96 -5.92 -5.71 -8.93
CA LEU A 96 -5.60 -4.54 -8.12
C LEU A 96 -4.22 -4.64 -7.48
N VAL A 97 -3.92 -5.76 -6.83
CA VAL A 97 -2.62 -5.96 -6.18
C VAL A 97 -1.55 -6.24 -7.22
N GLY A 98 -1.76 -7.24 -8.09
CA GLY A 98 -0.73 -7.75 -8.98
C GLY A 98 -0.29 -6.78 -10.08
N PHE A 99 -1.24 -6.04 -10.65
CA PHE A 99 -0.96 -5.11 -11.77
C PHE A 99 -1.11 -3.64 -11.38
N GLY A 100 -1.94 -3.33 -10.39
CA GLY A 100 -2.11 -1.96 -9.88
C GLY A 100 -1.02 -1.59 -8.90
N LEU A 101 -1.06 -2.15 -7.68
CA LEU A 101 -0.29 -1.67 -6.54
C LEU A 101 1.16 -2.16 -6.50
N SER A 102 1.40 -3.46 -6.69
CA SER A 102 2.75 -4.03 -6.53
C SER A 102 3.80 -3.38 -7.43
N PRO A 103 3.55 -3.12 -8.73
CA PRO A 103 4.52 -2.43 -9.59
C PRO A 103 4.79 -0.99 -9.13
N GLN A 104 3.75 -0.27 -8.70
CA GLN A 104 3.87 1.11 -8.23
C GLN A 104 4.68 1.21 -6.92
N LEU A 105 4.40 0.32 -5.96
CA LEU A 105 5.15 0.23 -4.70
C LEU A 105 6.62 -0.10 -4.94
N LYS A 106 6.89 -1.09 -5.79
CA LYS A 106 8.27 -1.45 -6.16
C LYS A 106 8.99 -0.26 -6.81
N THR A 107 8.35 0.41 -7.76
CA THR A 107 8.95 1.55 -8.47
C THR A 107 9.26 2.70 -7.52
N ASN A 108 8.33 3.04 -6.62
CA ASN A 108 8.57 4.05 -5.59
C ASN A 108 9.67 3.65 -4.61
N PHE A 109 9.72 2.38 -4.22
CA PHE A 109 10.80 1.88 -3.37
C PHE A 109 12.17 1.96 -4.07
N GLU A 110 12.25 1.74 -5.38
CA GLU A 110 13.51 1.79 -6.14
C GLU A 110 13.95 3.22 -6.51
N GLN A 111 13.06 4.21 -6.41
CA GLN A 111 13.36 5.60 -6.74
C GLN A 111 14.14 6.30 -5.63
N ILE A 112 15.47 6.43 -5.79
CA ILE A 112 16.36 6.92 -4.74
C ILE A 112 16.18 8.42 -4.40
N PHE A 113 15.61 9.22 -5.31
CA PHE A 113 15.48 10.67 -5.15
C PHE A 113 14.18 11.14 -4.47
N SER A 114 13.28 10.23 -4.10
CA SER A 114 11.99 10.54 -3.43
C SER A 114 11.78 9.63 -2.23
N ALA A 115 11.01 10.04 -1.20
CA ALA A 115 10.69 9.15 -0.09
C ALA A 115 9.83 7.96 -0.58
N PRO A 116 10.09 6.71 -0.10
CA PRO A 116 9.21 5.58 -0.39
C PRO A 116 7.89 5.75 0.36
N PHE A 117 6.80 5.21 -0.20
CA PHE A 117 5.51 5.09 0.47
C PHE A 117 4.93 3.68 0.25
#